data_AF-A0A0C9QPZ5-F1
#
_entry.id   AF-A0A0C9QPZ5-F1
#
_cell.length_a   1.000
_cell.length_b   1.000
_cell.length_c   1.000
_cell.angle_alpha   90.00
_cell.angle_beta   90.00
_cell.angle_gamma   90.00
#
_symmetry.space_group_name_H-M   'P 1'
#
loop_
_entity.id
_entity.type
_entity.pdbx_description
1 polymer ?
#
loop_
_entity_poly.entity_id
_entity_poly.type
_entity_poly.pdbx_seq_one_letter_code
_entity_poly.pdbx_strand_id
1 'polypeptide(L)'
;YVGTKQFGPSEAFPVLLGDIDPSGNLNANVIHQFTPRIRCKFASQIQDSKLTAAQLTTDYRGDDYTASLTVGNPNIFNNSGVFVGHYLQSVTDHIALGAELAYQYGPG
;
A
#
# COMPACT_ATOMS: atom_id res chain seq x y z
N TYR A 1 16.02 -6.27 1.44
CA TYR A 1 16.89 -5.17 1.88
C TYR A 1 16.16 -4.32 2.91
N VAL A 2 16.83 -3.91 3.97
CA VAL A 2 16.28 -3.04 5.02
C VAL A 2 17.21 -1.83 5.12
N GLY A 3 16.67 -0.63 4.89
CA GLY A 3 17.44 0.61 4.86
C GLY A 3 17.82 1.14 6.25
N THR A 4 18.59 2.22 6.28
CA THR A 4 19.19 2.78 7.50
C THR A 4 18.32 3.82 8.22
N LYS A 5 17.19 4.25 7.64
CA LYS A 5 16.29 5.22 8.30
C LYS A 5 15.40 4.50 9.30
N GLN A 6 15.70 4.67 10.59
CA GLN A 6 14.88 4.15 11.68
C GLN A 6 13.92 5.23 12.20
N PHE A 7 12.62 4.94 12.14
CA PHE A 7 11.58 5.80 12.75
C PHE A 7 11.09 5.26 14.10
N GLY A 8 11.52 4.05 14.48
CA GLY A 8 11.28 3.44 15.78
C GLY A 8 12.36 2.39 16.09
N PRO A 9 12.47 1.91 17.34
CA PRO A 9 13.54 1.00 17.79
C PRO A 9 13.60 -0.33 17.03
N SER A 10 12.53 -0.70 16.32
CA SER A 10 12.40 -1.96 15.57
C SER A 10 12.04 -1.76 14.09
N GLU A 11 11.91 -0.52 13.62
CA GLU A 11 11.40 -0.22 12.28
C GLU A 11 12.45 0.53 11.45
N ALA A 12 13.01 -0.16 10.45
CA ALA A 12 14.04 0.36 9.57
C ALA A 12 13.54 0.38 8.12
N PHE A 13 13.67 1.52 7.44
CA PHE A 13 13.10 1.78 6.11
C PHE A 13 14.14 2.31 5.11
N PRO A 14 13.96 2.08 3.79
CA PRO A 14 12.93 1.23 3.16
C PRO A 14 13.11 -0.26 3.47
N VAL A 15 12.00 -1.00 3.50
CA VAL A 15 11.99 -2.46 3.46
C VAL A 15 11.66 -2.89 2.04
N LEU A 16 12.58 -3.61 1.40
CA LEU A 16 12.40 -4.23 0.10
C LEU A 16 12.38 -5.74 0.30
N LEU A 17 11.25 -6.37 -0.03
CA LEU A 17 11.05 -7.81 -0.03
C LEU A 17 10.80 -8.23 -1.48
N GLY A 18 11.56 -9.19 -1.95
CA GLY A 18 11.40 -9.78 -3.27
C GLY A 18 11.53 -11.28 -3.12
N ASP A 19 10.50 -12.01 -3.49
CA ASP A 19 10.49 -13.47 -3.49
C ASP A 19 10.26 -13.96 -4.92
N ILE A 20 10.94 -15.05 -5.29
CA ILE A 20 10.81 -15.69 -6.59
C ILE A 20 10.56 -17.17 -6.35
N ASP A 21 9.44 -17.67 -6.87
CA ASP A 21 9.12 -19.09 -6.76
C ASP A 21 9.85 -19.92 -7.84
N PRO A 22 9.92 -21.26 -7.70
CA PRO A 22 10.56 -22.13 -8.68
C PRO A 22 9.90 -22.11 -10.08
N SER A 23 8.67 -21.60 -10.19
CA SER A 23 7.95 -21.41 -11.45
C SER A 23 8.28 -20.08 -12.13
N GLY A 24 9.11 -19.23 -11.50
CA GLY A 24 9.53 -17.94 -12.03
C GLY A 24 8.56 -16.79 -11.72
N ASN A 25 7.58 -17.00 -10.84
CA ASN A 25 6.71 -15.93 -10.38
C ASN A 25 7.46 -15.06 -9.37
N LEU A 26 7.42 -13.75 -9.57
CA LEU A 26 8.09 -12.77 -8.73
C LEU A 26 7.06 -11.98 -7.94
N ASN A 27 7.26 -11.92 -6.62
CA ASN A 27 6.49 -11.08 -5.71
C ASN A 27 7.43 -10.03 -5.11
N ALA A 28 7.19 -8.75 -5.41
CA ALA A 28 7.98 -7.65 -4.87
C ALA A 28 7.10 -6.76 -3.98
N ASN A 29 7.59 -6.44 -2.78
CA ASN A 29 7.01 -5.49 -1.85
C ASN A 29 8.07 -4.46 -1.45
N VAL A 30 7.72 -3.19 -1.57
CA VAL A 30 8.55 -2.05 -1.22
C VAL A 30 7.78 -1.22 -0.22
N ILE A 31 8.24 -1.17 1.02
CA ILE A 31 7.66 -0.35 2.07
C ILE A 31 8.64 0.77 2.38
N HIS A 32 8.21 2.00 2.20
CA HIS A 32 9.02 3.16 2.53
C HIS A 32 8.24 4.14 3.39
N GLN A 33 8.81 4.47 4.54
CA GLN A 33 8.30 5.53 5.39
C GLN A 33 9.01 6.83 5.02
N PHE A 34 8.30 7.70 4.31
CA PHE A 34 8.84 8.98 3.87
C PHE A 34 8.98 9.96 5.03
N THR A 35 8.00 9.96 5.94
CA THR A 35 7.98 10.77 7.16
C THR A 35 7.46 9.94 8.33
N PRO A 36 7.60 10.37 9.60
CA PRO A 36 7.01 9.66 10.74
C PRO A 36 5.50 9.42 10.61
N ARG A 37 4.81 10.25 9.81
CA ARG A 37 3.37 10.22 9.59
C ARG A 37 2.95 9.58 8.27
N ILE A 38 3.84 9.47 7.29
CA ILE A 38 3.52 9.01 5.93
C ILE A 38 4.32 7.75 5.59
N ARG A 39 3.59 6.67 5.34
CA ARG A 39 4.12 5.39 4.89
C ARG A 39 3.53 5.02 3.54
N CYS A 40 4.37 4.69 2.59
CA CYS A 40 3.94 4.13 1.31
C CYS A 40 4.37 2.68 1.23
N LYS A 41 3.50 1.84 0.68
CA LYS A 41 3.76 0.45 0.34
C LYS A 41 3.41 0.24 -1.13
N PHE A 42 4.36 -0.26 -1.89
CA PHE A 42 4.16 -0.73 -3.24
C PHE A 42 4.32 -2.24 -3.28
N ALA A 43 3.36 -2.95 -3.85
CA ALA A 43 3.40 -4.39 -4.03
C ALA A 43 3.14 -4.72 -5.50
N SER A 44 3.96 -5.59 -6.09
CA SER A 44 3.77 -6.04 -7.47
C SER A 44 3.96 -7.54 -7.57
N GLN A 45 3.13 -8.18 -8.39
CA GLN A 45 3.24 -9.58 -8.73
C GLN A 45 3.44 -9.72 -10.24
N ILE A 46 4.49 -10.46 -10.60
CA ILE A 46 4.80 -10.78 -11.99
C ILE A 46 4.74 -12.30 -12.12
N GLN A 47 3.91 -12.77 -13.05
CA GLN A 47 3.72 -14.18 -13.36
C GLN A 47 3.72 -14.34 -14.88
N ASP A 48 4.39 -15.36 -15.40
CA ASP A 48 4.55 -15.60 -16.84
C ASP A 48 5.04 -14.37 -17.62
N SER A 49 5.98 -13.61 -17.04
CA SER A 49 6.49 -12.34 -17.60
C SER A 49 5.43 -11.23 -17.76
N LYS A 50 4.29 -11.33 -17.09
CA LYS A 50 3.23 -10.32 -17.05
C LYS A 50 3.01 -9.79 -15.65
N LEU A 51 2.78 -8.48 -15.53
CA LEU A 51 2.38 -7.85 -14.27
C LEU A 51 0.92 -8.21 -13.99
N THR A 52 0.68 -9.19 -13.11
CA THR A 52 -0.67 -9.67 -12.78
C THR A 52 -1.33 -8.81 -11.73
N ALA A 53 -0.56 -8.28 -10.78
CA ALA A 53 -1.05 -7.35 -9.79
C ALA A 53 -0.04 -6.24 -9.51
N ALA A 54 -0.53 -5.03 -9.31
CA ALA A 54 0.26 -3.90 -8.85
C ALA A 54 -0.57 -3.07 -7.90
N GLN A 55 -0.12 -2.88 -6.67
CA GLN A 55 -0.82 -2.17 -5.63
C GLN A 55 0.08 -1.10 -5.05
N LEU A 56 -0.43 0.12 -4.93
CA LEU A 56 0.21 1.22 -4.25
C LEU A 56 -0.70 1.67 -3.11
N THR A 57 -0.27 1.44 -1.88
CA THR A 57 -0.92 1.90 -0.66
C THR A 57 -0.14 3.07 -0.08
N THR A 58 -0.83 4.13 0.31
CA THR A 58 -0.28 5.27 1.03
C THR A 58 -1.07 5.48 2.30
N ASP A 59 -0.43 5.25 3.43
CA ASP A 59 -0.97 5.43 4.77
C ASP A 59 -0.45 6.75 5.35
N TYR A 60 -1.39 7.57 5.80
CA TYR A 60 -1.17 8.80 6.53
C TYR A 60 -1.70 8.67 7.95
N ARG A 61 -0.84 8.84 8.95
CA ARG A 61 -1.19 8.84 10.37
C ARG A 61 -1.11 10.26 10.90
N GLY A 62 -2.27 10.87 11.12
CA GLY A 62 -2.44 12.10 11.88
C GLY A 62 -2.36 11.86 13.38
N ASP A 63 -2.61 12.92 14.15
CA ASP A 63 -2.55 12.86 15.61
C ASP A 63 -3.82 12.19 16.19
N ASP A 64 -4.99 12.45 15.59
CA ASP A 64 -6.32 11.95 15.96
C ASP A 64 -7.04 11.20 14.83
N TYR A 65 -6.41 11.06 13.66
CA TYR A 65 -6.97 10.31 12.52
C TYR A 65 -5.91 9.51 11.76
N THR A 66 -6.38 8.52 10.99
CA THR A 66 -5.58 7.72 10.07
C THR A 66 -6.31 7.66 8.74
N ALA A 67 -5.61 7.98 7.65
CA ALA A 67 -6.13 7.84 6.30
C ALA A 67 -5.26 6.84 5.54
N SER A 68 -5.87 5.96 4.74
CA SER A 68 -5.16 5.06 3.84
C SER A 68 -5.75 5.19 2.46
N LEU A 69 -4.91 5.23 1.43
CA LEU A 69 -5.32 5.20 0.05
C LEU A 69 -4.59 4.07 -0.66
N THR A 70 -5.34 3.09 -1.15
CA THR A 70 -4.83 1.95 -1.91
C THR A 70 -5.30 2.04 -3.35
N VAL A 71 -4.36 2.02 -4.28
CA VAL A 71 -4.60 1.89 -5.72
C VAL A 71 -4.17 0.50 -6.14
N GLY A 72 -5.10 -0.33 -6.59
CA GLY A 72 -4.85 -1.69 -7.03
C GLY A 72 -5.10 -1.86 -8.52
N ASN A 73 -4.18 -2.58 -9.16
CA ASN A 73 -4.21 -2.98 -10.56
C ASN A 73 -4.52 -1.83 -11.54
N PRO A 74 -3.85 -0.67 -11.44
CA PRO A 74 -4.06 0.42 -12.39
C PRO A 74 -3.54 -0.02 -13.77
N ASN A 75 -4.46 -0.26 -14.69
CA ASN A 75 -4.15 -0.55 -16.08
C ASN A 75 -4.51 0.67 -16.92
N ILE A 76 -3.48 1.42 -17.35
CA ILE A 76 -3.61 2.64 -18.16
C ILE A 76 -4.18 2.32 -19.56
N PHE A 77 -3.89 1.13 -20.10
CA PHE A 77 -4.34 0.73 -21.44
C PHE A 77 -5.82 0.35 -21.47
N ASN A 78 -6.28 -0.38 -20.46
CA ASN A 78 -7.67 -0.82 -20.36
C ASN A 78 -8.53 0.14 -19.52
N ASN A 79 -7.92 1.23 -19.03
CA ASN A 79 -8.51 2.18 -18.09
C ASN A 79 -9.29 1.49 -16.96
N SER A 80 -8.64 0.52 -16.31
CA SER A 80 -9.22 -0.26 -15.23
C SER A 80 -8.36 -0.16 -13.97
N GLY A 81 -8.98 -0.27 -12.81
CA GLY A 81 -8.30 -0.27 -11.54
C GLY A 81 -9.27 -0.26 -10.37
N VAL A 82 -8.71 -0.40 -9.19
CA VAL A 82 -9.42 -0.31 -7.92
C VAL A 82 -8.78 0.79 -7.11
N PHE A 83 -9.59 1.68 -6.57
CA PHE A 83 -9.21 2.68 -5.61
C PHE A 83 -9.96 2.37 -4.31
N VAL A 84 -9.24 2.24 -3.21
CA VAL A 84 -9.82 2.06 -1.89
C VAL A 84 -9.27 3.14 -0.98
N GLY A 85 -10.15 3.99 -0.44
CA GLY A 85 -9.82 4.98 0.57
C GLY A 85 -10.39 4.56 1.91
N HIS A 86 -9.56 4.49 2.94
CA HIS A 86 -9.98 4.33 4.32
C HIS A 86 -9.70 5.61 5.08
N TYR A 87 -10.63 6.03 5.91
CA TYR A 87 -10.44 7.13 6.83
C TYR A 87 -10.99 6.74 8.19
N LEU A 88 -10.19 6.85 9.24
CA LEU A 88 -10.55 6.50 10.60
C LEU A 88 -10.16 7.65 11.53
N GLN A 89 -11.11 8.24 12.22
CA GLN A 89 -10.91 9.36 13.12
C GLN A 89 -11.38 9.03 14.53
N SER A 90 -10.55 9.32 15.53
CA SER A 90 -10.91 9.23 16.94
C SER A 90 -11.86 10.38 17.27
N VAL A 91 -13.09 10.05 17.65
CA VAL A 91 -14.11 11.05 18.07
C VAL A 91 -14.08 11.23 19.58
N THR A 92 -13.71 10.18 20.32
CA THR A 92 -13.40 10.22 21.75
C THR A 92 -12.16 9.36 22.04
N ASP A 93 -11.68 9.39 23.29
CA ASP A 93 -10.51 8.60 23.73
C ASP A 93 -10.69 7.07 23.57
N HIS A 94 -11.95 6.61 23.43
CA HIS A 94 -12.29 5.20 23.35
C HIS A 94 -13.13 4.84 22.11
N ILE A 95 -13.51 5.82 21.28
CA ILE A 95 -14.36 5.61 20.11
C ILE A 95 -13.71 6.25 18.89
N ALA A 96 -13.43 5.42 17.90
CA ALA A 96 -13.04 5.84 16.56
C ALA A 96 -14.16 5.51 15.58
N LEU A 97 -14.49 6.48 14.73
CA LEU A 97 -15.41 6.30 13.61
C LEU A 97 -14.62 6.37 12.31
N GLY A 98 -15.02 5.57 11.33
CA GLY A 98 -14.34 5.54 10.06
C GLY A 98 -15.28 5.29 8.90
N ALA A 99 -14.77 5.59 7.71
CA ALA A 99 -15.41 5.34 6.44
C ALA A 99 -14.45 4.60 5.52
N GLU A 100 -15.01 3.74 4.70
CA GLU A 100 -14.31 3.05 3.61
C GLU A 100 -15.02 3.39 2.29
N LEU A 101 -14.22 3.75 1.29
CA LEU A 101 -14.67 4.07 -0.05
C LEU A 101 -13.92 3.15 -1.01
N ALA A 102 -14.63 2.16 -1.56
CA ALA A 102 -14.10 1.31 -2.60
C ALA A 102 -14.71 1.72 -3.95
N TYR A 103 -13.85 2.12 -4.88
CA TYR A 103 -14.21 2.48 -6.24
C TYR A 103 -13.44 1.60 -7.22
N GLN A 104 -14.15 0.71 -7.90
CA GLN A 104 -13.60 -0.10 -8.98
C GLN A 104 -14.12 0.41 -10.31
N TYR A 105 -13.22 0.59 -11.27
CA TYR A 105 -13.53 0.98 -12.63
C TYR A 105 -12.81 0.06 -13.60
N GLY A 106 -13.41 -0.21 -14.75
CA GLY A 106 -12.89 -1.08 -15.79
C GLY A 106 -13.98 -1.45 -16.79
N PRO A 107 -13.61 -1.96 -17.97
CA PRO A 107 -14.58 -2.50 -18.91
C PRO A 107 -15.26 -3.69 -18.23
N GLY A 108 -16.57 -3.57 -18.02
CA GLY A 108 -17.43 -4.65 -17.51
C GLY A 108 -17.61 -5.77 -18.52
#